data_AF-A0A1F2W8A2-F1
#
_entry.id   AF-A0A1F2W8A2-F1
#
_cell.length_a   1.000
_cell.length_b   1.000
_cell.length_c   1.000
_cell.angle_alpha   90.00
_cell.angle_beta   90.00
_cell.angle_gamma   90.00
#
_symmetry.space_group_name_H-M   'P 1'
#
loop_
_entity.id
_entity.type
_entity.pdbx_description
1 polymer ?
#
loop_
_entity_poly.entity_id
_entity_poly.type
_entity_poly.pdbx_seq_one_letter_code
_entity_poly.pdbx_strand_id
1 'polypeptide(L)'
;MNVLGGELEPCCFDPVTGFFRDGYCRTEGVDAGFHVVCAVMTEEFLEFSVSRGNDLVTPQPQWMFPGLKPGDRWCVVAARWQEALE
;
A
#
# COMPACT_ATOMS: atom_id res chain seq x y z
N MET A 1 4.91 -2.39 15.60
CA MET A 1 6.02 -3.35 15.53
C MET A 1 6.06 -3.91 14.12
N ASN A 2 7.23 -4.10 13.55
CA ASN A 2 7.39 -4.77 12.25
C ASN A 2 7.27 -6.30 12.40
N VAL A 3 7.27 -7.03 11.29
CA VAL A 3 7.11 -8.49 11.27
C VAL A 3 8.28 -9.26 11.92
N LEU A 4 9.41 -8.61 12.15
CA LEU A 4 10.60 -9.18 12.79
C LEU A 4 10.63 -8.93 14.31
N GLY A 5 9.58 -8.30 14.87
CA GLY A 5 9.51 -7.97 16.29
C GLY A 5 10.13 -6.63 16.68
N GLY A 6 10.63 -5.85 15.73
CA GLY A 6 11.26 -4.54 15.97
C GLY A 6 10.32 -3.34 15.80
N GLU A 7 10.86 -2.14 15.92
CA GLU A 7 10.11 -0.90 15.63
C GLU A 7 9.62 -0.85 14.18
N LEU A 8 8.45 -0.24 13.95
CA LEU A 8 7.92 -0.09 12.61
C LEU A 8 8.63 1.08 11.93
N GLU A 9 9.39 0.79 10.89
CA GLU A 9 10.05 1.80 10.06
C GLU A 9 9.05 2.45 9.08
N PRO A 10 9.32 3.70 8.64
CA PRO A 10 8.50 4.33 7.62
C PRO A 10 8.61 3.58 6.29
N CYS A 11 7.48 3.42 5.61
CA CYS A 11 7.41 2.80 4.28
C CYS A 11 7.80 3.81 3.19
N CYS A 12 7.14 4.97 3.15
CA CYS A 12 7.41 6.03 2.17
C CYS A 12 6.81 7.39 2.60
N PHE A 13 7.50 8.48 2.29
CA PHE A 13 6.99 9.85 2.49
C PHE A 13 6.78 10.63 1.19
N ASP A 14 7.28 10.11 0.06
CA ASP A 14 7.11 10.70 -1.27
C ASP A 14 7.06 9.59 -2.33
N PRO A 15 5.85 9.14 -2.72
CA PRO A 15 4.54 9.62 -2.26
C PRO A 15 4.24 9.22 -0.81
N VAL A 16 3.55 10.08 -0.06
CA VAL A 16 3.15 9.77 1.33
C VAL A 16 2.14 8.62 1.36
N THR A 17 2.49 7.54 2.04
CA THR A 17 1.69 6.31 2.10
C THR A 17 1.05 6.09 3.47
N GLY A 18 0.45 4.91 3.68
CA GLY A 18 -0.24 4.51 4.90
C GLY A 18 -1.70 4.94 4.90
N PHE A 19 -2.56 4.18 5.58
CA PHE A 19 -3.98 4.50 5.72
C PHE A 19 -4.19 5.92 6.32
N PHE A 20 -3.38 6.27 7.31
CA PHE A 20 -3.40 7.57 7.98
C PHE A 20 -2.61 8.67 7.26
N ARG A 21 -1.99 8.37 6.12
CA ARG A 21 -1.12 9.29 5.36
C ARG A 21 0.02 9.89 6.20
N ASP A 22 0.64 9.06 7.02
CA ASP A 22 1.79 9.41 7.86
C ASP A 22 3.08 8.68 7.45
N GLY A 23 3.04 7.93 6.34
CA GLY A 23 4.17 7.20 5.78
C GLY A 23 4.42 5.82 6.38
N TYR A 24 3.62 5.36 7.34
CA TYR A 24 3.77 4.06 7.99
C TYR A 24 2.64 3.10 7.63
N CYS A 25 2.96 1.81 7.52
CA CYS A 25 1.95 0.75 7.32
C CYS A 25 1.37 0.28 8.66
N ARG A 26 1.00 1.25 9.50
CA ARG A 26 0.27 0.98 10.74
C ARG A 26 -1.22 0.93 10.47
N THR A 27 -1.92 0.13 11.25
CA THR A 27 -3.36 -0.06 11.16
C THR A 27 -3.98 0.07 12.55
N GLU A 28 -5.25 0.44 12.60
CA GLU A 28 -6.09 0.46 13.80
C GLU A 28 -7.49 0.00 13.42
N GLY A 29 -8.42 -0.14 14.38
CA GLY A 29 -9.74 -0.72 14.12
C GLY A 29 -10.60 -0.01 13.05
N VAL A 30 -10.24 1.20 12.63
CA VAL A 30 -10.92 1.94 11.55
C VAL A 30 -10.42 1.57 10.14
N ASP A 31 -9.24 0.95 10.02
CA ASP A 31 -8.68 0.49 8.75
C ASP A 31 -9.14 -0.94 8.45
N ALA A 32 -10.37 -1.07 7.95
CA ALA A 32 -10.97 -2.36 7.61
C ALA A 32 -10.21 -3.11 6.49
N GLY A 33 -9.40 -2.40 5.71
CA GLY A 33 -8.59 -2.97 4.64
C GLY A 33 -7.27 -3.56 5.12
N PHE A 34 -6.80 -3.25 6.32
CA PHE A 34 -5.49 -3.67 6.82
C PHE A 34 -4.34 -3.33 5.84
N HIS A 35 -4.07 -2.03 5.67
CA HIS A 35 -2.97 -1.51 4.87
C HIS A 35 -1.62 -1.68 5.59
N VAL A 36 -1.23 -2.94 5.84
CA VAL A 36 -0.12 -3.32 6.74
C VAL A 36 1.11 -3.86 6.03
N VAL A 37 1.07 -4.02 4.69
CA VAL A 37 2.20 -4.55 3.92
C VAL A 37 2.87 -3.40 3.17
N CYS A 38 4.10 -3.05 3.54
CA CYS A 38 4.93 -2.14 2.74
C CYS A 38 5.51 -2.91 1.55
N ALA A 39 5.10 -2.57 0.33
CA ALA A 39 5.56 -3.22 -0.89
C ALA A 39 6.18 -2.20 -1.85
N VAL A 40 7.15 -2.67 -2.64
CA VAL A 40 7.66 -1.94 -3.81
C VAL A 40 6.78 -2.33 -5.00
N MET A 41 6.17 -1.35 -5.65
CA MET A 41 5.29 -1.58 -6.78
C MET A 41 6.09 -2.06 -7.99
N THR A 42 5.60 -3.10 -8.65
CA THR A 42 6.08 -3.54 -9.97
C THR A 42 5.00 -3.28 -11.00
N GLU A 43 5.38 -3.25 -12.27
CA GLU A 43 4.40 -3.09 -13.36
C GLU A 43 3.37 -4.22 -13.34
N GLU A 44 3.83 -5.47 -13.16
CA GLU A 44 2.98 -6.66 -13.13
C GLU A 44 1.99 -6.64 -11.96
N PHE A 45 2.43 -6.18 -10.78
CA PHE A 45 1.55 -6.07 -9.61
C PHE A 45 0.48 -4.99 -9.80
N LEU A 46 0.84 -3.86 -10.41
CA LEU A 46 -0.09 -2.77 -10.69
C LEU A 46 -1.15 -3.19 -11.72
N GLU A 47 -0.73 -3.84 -12.82
CA GLU A 47 -1.63 -4.39 -13.83
C GLU A 47 -2.54 -5.47 -13.24
N PHE A 48 -1.97 -6.41 -12.48
CA PHE A 48 -2.73 -7.42 -11.76
C PHE A 48 -3.77 -6.78 -10.83
N SER A 49 -3.36 -5.82 -10.01
CA SER A 49 -4.25 -5.15 -9.05
C SER A 49 -5.42 -4.47 -9.76
N VAL A 50 -5.17 -3.75 -10.87
CA VAL A 50 -6.21 -3.15 -11.70
C VAL A 50 -7.18 -4.23 -12.23
N SER A 51 -6.66 -5.35 -12.73
CA SER A 51 -7.48 -6.47 -13.23
C SER A 51 -8.39 -7.10 -12.15
N ARG A 52 -8.00 -6.99 -10.87
CA ARG A 52 -8.78 -7.44 -9.69
C ARG A 52 -9.66 -6.33 -9.09
N GLY A 53 -9.82 -5.22 -9.78
CA GLY A 53 -10.63 -4.08 -9.34
C GLY A 53 -10.00 -3.27 -8.21
N ASN A 54 -8.69 -3.41 -7.99
CA ASN A 54 -7.90 -2.60 -7.06
C ASN A 54 -7.01 -1.63 -7.85
N ASP A 55 -7.60 -0.53 -8.33
CA ASP A 55 -6.87 0.44 -9.15
C ASP A 55 -5.91 1.28 -8.29
N LEU A 56 -4.62 0.95 -8.40
CA LEU A 56 -3.52 1.65 -7.74
C LEU A 56 -2.78 2.61 -8.69
N VAL A 57 -3.26 2.82 -9.91
CA VAL A 57 -2.56 3.62 -10.94
C VAL A 57 -3.27 4.95 -11.19
N THR A 58 -4.61 4.95 -11.18
CA THR A 58 -5.39 6.17 -11.39
C THR A 58 -5.31 7.10 -10.17
N PRO A 59 -4.88 8.37 -10.33
CA PRO A 59 -4.87 9.33 -9.23
C PRO A 59 -6.27 9.59 -8.67
N GLN A 60 -6.39 9.65 -7.34
CA GLN A 60 -7.63 9.97 -6.62
C GLN A 60 -7.37 11.12 -5.62
N PRO A 61 -7.37 12.39 -6.07
CA PRO A 61 -7.02 13.54 -5.23
C PRO A 61 -7.87 13.68 -3.96
N GLN A 62 -9.13 13.27 -4.02
CA GLN A 62 -10.05 13.27 -2.88
C GLN A 62 -9.60 12.35 -1.72
N TRP A 63 -8.70 11.40 -1.99
CA TRP A 63 -8.11 10.51 -0.99
C TRP A 63 -6.60 10.75 -0.79
N MET A 64 -6.09 11.89 -1.27
CA MET A 64 -4.65 12.18 -1.28
C MET A 64 -3.85 11.00 -1.85
N PHE A 65 -4.35 10.44 -2.95
CA PHE A 65 -3.73 9.30 -3.63
C PHE A 65 -3.22 9.74 -5.00
N PRO A 66 -1.89 9.73 -5.23
CA PRO A 66 -1.30 10.28 -6.45
C PRO A 66 -1.38 9.36 -7.66
N GLY A 67 -1.78 8.10 -7.48
CA GLY A 67 -1.55 7.04 -8.46
C GLY A 67 -0.09 6.57 -8.42
N LEU A 68 0.12 5.26 -8.43
CA LEU A 68 1.45 4.66 -8.25
C LEU A 68 2.08 4.25 -9.56
N LYS A 69 3.40 4.18 -9.55
CA LYS A 69 4.26 3.73 -10.65
C LYS A 69 5.21 2.64 -10.16
N PRO A 70 5.80 1.85 -11.08
CA PRO A 70 6.85 0.91 -10.71
C PRO A 70 7.99 1.61 -9.95
N GLY A 71 8.41 1.00 -8.84
CA GLY A 71 9.43 1.54 -7.93
C GLY A 71 8.87 2.29 -6.71
N ASP A 72 7.62 2.75 -6.75
CA ASP A 72 7.00 3.40 -5.59
C ASP A 72 6.87 2.42 -4.42
N ARG A 73 7.01 2.92 -3.20
CA ARG A 73 6.73 2.15 -1.98
C ARG A 73 5.36 2.52 -1.44
N TRP A 74 4.51 1.53 -1.20
CA TRP A 74 3.16 1.77 -0.73
C TRP A 74 2.68 0.72 0.26
N CYS A 75 1.89 1.16 1.24
CA CYS A 75 1.18 0.30 2.16
C CYS A 75 -0.07 -0.26 1.48
N VAL A 76 0.00 -1.54 1.11
CA VAL A 76 -1.11 -2.25 0.44
C VAL A 76 -1.91 -3.07 1.44
N VAL A 77 -3.18 -3.32 1.09
CA VAL A 77 -4.08 -4.22 1.82
C VAL A 77 -3.49 -5.63 1.82
N ALA A 78 -3.34 -6.23 3.00
CA ALA A 78 -2.74 -7.55 3.15
C ALA A 78 -3.42 -8.62 2.28
N ALA A 79 -4.75 -8.61 2.21
CA ALA A 79 -5.52 -9.55 1.38
C ALA A 79 -5.25 -9.37 -0.12
N ARG A 80 -5.04 -8.13 -0.60
CA ARG A 80 -4.71 -7.85 -2.01
C ARG A 80 -3.29 -8.25 -2.36
N TRP A 81 -2.37 -8.10 -1.40
CA TRP A 81 -1.01 -8.57 -1.56
C TRP A 81 -0.95 -10.10 -1.61
N GLN A 82 -1.70 -10.79 -0.74
CA GLN A 82 -1.83 -12.25 -0.77
C GLN A 82 -2.46 -12.74 -2.09
N GLU A 83 -3.49 -12.06 -2.59
CA GLU A 83 -4.14 -12.40 -3.86
C GLU A 83 -3.16 -12.45 -5.04
N ALA A 84 -2.10 -11.62 -5.01
CA ALA A 84 -1.07 -11.58 -6.05
C ALA A 84 0.01 -12.69 -5.93
N LEU A 85 0.03 -13.43 -4.81
CA LEU A 85 0.98 -14.52 -4.57
C LEU A 85 0.46 -15.87 -5.10
N GLU A 86 -0.86 -16.01 -5.22
CA GLU A 86 -1.56 -17.23 -5.67
C GLU A 86 -1.66 -17.34 -7.19
#